data_AF-A0A096PF96-F1
#
_entry.id   AF-A0A096PF96-F1
#
_cell.length_a   1.000
_cell.length_b   1.000
_cell.length_c   1.000
_cell.angle_alpha   90.00
_cell.angle_beta   90.00
_cell.angle_gamma   90.00
#
_symmetry.space_group_name_H-M   'P 1'
#
loop_
_entity.id
_entity.type
_entity.pdbx_description
1 polymer ?
#
loop_
_entity_poly.entity_id
_entity_poly.type
_entity_poly.pdbx_seq_one_letter_code
_entity_poly.pdbx_strand_id
1 'polypeptide(L)'
;MSWDNDEEVREWKVVMDWWMGKCSFCAGRGVQGRQIEHTLRQCPNGGKRTLRSVLAESIHEEGFRAGGGCQRCALPREVCQAWEQDRSGAWCFDLSASCQYGSQAYDTAIGFFLCPNPRYRIDIMENMADEGFDDHDEESVALWLGEKITVAGVEACEMMRQLRGWSQMVWEEKGRGI
;
A
#
# COMPACT_ATOMS: atom_id res chain seq x y z
N MET A 1 -9.60 23.04 5.78
CA MET A 1 -8.76 21.96 5.21
C MET A 1 -9.19 20.58 5.75
N SER A 2 -10.48 20.28 5.90
CA SER A 2 -10.93 18.90 6.27
C SER A 2 -11.41 18.10 5.05
N TRP A 3 -11.82 18.78 3.98
CA TRP A 3 -12.41 18.17 2.80
C TRP A 3 -11.41 17.29 2.02
N ASP A 4 -10.15 17.71 1.94
CA ASP A 4 -9.09 16.94 1.24
C ASP A 4 -8.77 15.61 1.96
N ASN A 5 -8.89 15.59 3.29
CA ASN A 5 -8.59 14.41 4.10
C ASN A 5 -9.73 13.37 4.03
N ASP A 6 -10.98 13.81 3.95
CA ASP A 6 -12.14 12.91 3.78
C ASP A 6 -12.16 12.26 2.38
N GLU A 7 -11.61 12.94 1.38
CA GLU A 7 -11.39 12.37 0.05
C GLU A 7 -10.31 11.30 0.06
N GLU A 8 -9.17 11.55 0.71
CA GLU A 8 -8.08 10.58 0.85
C GLU A 8 -8.57 9.23 1.43
N VAL A 9 -9.35 9.26 2.50
CA VAL A 9 -9.90 8.04 3.12
C VAL A 9 -10.79 7.24 2.15
N ARG A 10 -11.62 7.93 1.37
CA ARG A 10 -12.50 7.28 0.37
C ARG A 10 -11.70 6.67 -0.77
N GLU A 11 -10.63 7.34 -1.18
CA GLU A 11 -9.78 6.89 -2.28
C GLU A 11 -8.98 5.63 -1.94
N TRP A 12 -8.62 5.40 -0.67
CA TRP A 12 -7.92 4.17 -0.28
C TRP A 12 -8.69 2.91 -0.70
N LYS A 13 -10.01 2.89 -0.54
CA LYS A 13 -10.83 1.76 -0.99
C LYS A 13 -10.81 1.63 -2.51
N VAL A 14 -10.91 2.75 -3.24
CA VAL A 14 -10.89 2.78 -4.71
C VAL A 14 -9.55 2.25 -5.24
N VAL A 15 -8.45 2.71 -4.64
CA VAL A 15 -7.08 2.24 -4.93
C VAL A 15 -6.98 0.74 -4.75
N MET A 16 -7.45 0.22 -3.62
CA MET A 16 -7.35 -1.20 -3.32
C MET A 16 -8.24 -2.08 -4.21
N ASP A 17 -9.49 -1.66 -4.44
CA ASP A 17 -10.38 -2.32 -5.40
C ASP A 17 -9.75 -2.38 -6.80
N TRP A 18 -9.04 -1.32 -7.20
CA TRP A 18 -8.33 -1.29 -8.46
C TRP A 18 -7.11 -2.22 -8.48
N TRP A 19 -6.29 -2.26 -7.43
CA TRP A 19 -5.09 -3.12 -7.38
C TRP A 19 -5.37 -4.60 -7.22
N MET A 20 -6.58 -4.99 -6.83
CA MET A 20 -6.90 -6.40 -6.71
C MET A 20 -6.64 -7.17 -7.98
N GLY A 21 -5.83 -8.22 -7.83
CA GLY A 21 -5.38 -9.07 -8.93
C GLY A 21 -4.42 -8.40 -9.92
N LYS A 22 -3.83 -7.25 -9.57
CA LYS A 22 -2.91 -6.50 -10.43
C LYS A 22 -1.50 -6.39 -9.85
N CYS A 23 -0.53 -6.29 -10.75
CA CYS A 23 0.90 -6.29 -10.42
C CYS A 23 1.47 -4.88 -10.51
N SER A 24 1.71 -4.26 -9.35
CA SER A 24 2.33 -2.92 -9.25
C SER A 24 3.75 -2.89 -9.80
N PHE A 25 4.51 -3.98 -9.70
CA PHE A 25 5.84 -4.06 -10.31
C PHE A 25 5.80 -3.90 -11.83
N CYS A 26 4.82 -4.53 -12.49
CA CYS A 26 4.65 -4.38 -13.94
C CYS A 26 4.09 -2.99 -14.28
N ALA A 27 3.05 -2.57 -13.57
CA ALA A 27 2.43 -1.26 -13.77
C ALA A 27 3.42 -0.11 -13.57
N GLY A 28 4.29 -0.20 -12.56
CA GLY A 28 5.32 0.79 -12.27
C GLY A 28 6.38 0.93 -13.36
N ARG A 29 6.54 -0.10 -14.20
CA ARG A 29 7.38 -0.07 -15.41
C ARG A 29 6.66 0.51 -16.63
N GLY A 30 5.43 1.00 -16.47
CA GLY A 30 4.59 1.48 -17.56
C GLY A 30 3.85 0.38 -18.33
N VAL A 31 3.83 -0.87 -17.82
CA VAL A 31 3.02 -1.94 -18.44
C VAL A 31 1.54 -1.71 -18.09
N GLN A 32 0.64 -1.96 -19.05
CA GLN A 32 -0.79 -1.64 -18.88
C GLN A 32 -1.73 -2.74 -19.40
N GLY A 33 -3.02 -2.57 -19.14
CA GLY A 33 -4.08 -3.46 -19.60
C GLY A 33 -3.98 -4.88 -19.02
N ARG A 34 -4.38 -5.88 -19.80
CA ARG A 34 -4.36 -7.30 -19.37
C ARG A 34 -2.99 -7.81 -18.94
N GLN A 35 -1.91 -7.16 -19.38
CA GLN A 35 -0.56 -7.56 -19.04
C GLN A 35 -0.22 -7.35 -17.56
N ILE A 36 -0.98 -6.51 -16.83
CA ILE A 36 -0.80 -6.35 -15.38
C ILE A 36 -1.81 -7.17 -14.56
N GLU A 37 -2.72 -7.93 -15.18
CA GLU A 37 -3.75 -8.75 -14.52
C GLU A 37 -3.17 -10.05 -13.96
N HIS A 38 -2.24 -9.90 -13.02
CA HIS A 38 -1.68 -10.96 -12.19
C HIS A 38 -1.18 -10.33 -10.89
N THR A 39 -1.00 -11.12 -9.83
CA THR A 39 -0.43 -10.60 -8.57
C THR A 39 1.10 -10.52 -8.62
N LEU A 40 1.73 -9.74 -7.73
CA LEU A 40 3.19 -9.71 -7.60
C LEU A 40 3.78 -11.13 -7.42
N ARG A 41 3.11 -11.94 -6.59
CA ARG A 41 3.45 -13.35 -6.30
C ARG A 41 3.44 -14.26 -7.54
N GLN A 42 2.69 -13.89 -8.56
CA GLN A 42 2.55 -14.61 -9.82
C GLN A 42 3.29 -13.93 -10.98
N CYS A 43 4.00 -12.83 -10.72
CA CYS A 43 4.61 -12.02 -11.78
C CYS A 43 5.71 -12.79 -12.54
N PRO A 44 5.57 -12.97 -13.87
CA PRO A 44 6.58 -13.65 -14.69
C PRO A 44 7.78 -12.75 -15.01
N ASN A 45 7.62 -11.44 -14.82
CA ASN A 45 8.57 -10.42 -15.26
C ASN A 45 9.58 -9.99 -14.19
N GLY A 46 9.79 -10.84 -13.18
CA GLY A 46 10.74 -10.61 -12.09
C GLY A 46 10.13 -10.08 -10.79
N GLY A 47 8.90 -9.60 -10.80
CA GLY A 47 8.22 -9.12 -9.58
C GLY A 47 8.12 -10.18 -8.50
N LYS A 48 7.94 -11.47 -8.84
CA LYS A 48 7.94 -12.54 -7.84
C LYS A 48 9.27 -12.63 -7.06
N ARG A 49 10.40 -12.25 -7.68
CA ARG A 49 11.71 -12.28 -7.02
C ARG A 49 11.87 -11.18 -5.97
N THR A 50 11.12 -10.09 -6.07
CA THR A 50 11.17 -8.99 -5.10
C THR A 50 10.60 -9.38 -3.74
N LEU A 51 9.84 -10.47 -3.66
CA LEU A 51 9.37 -11.06 -2.40
C LEU A 51 10.46 -11.76 -1.59
N ARG A 52 11.72 -11.73 -2.05
CA ARG A 52 12.92 -12.18 -1.32
C ARG A 52 13.84 -11.01 -0.94
N SER A 53 13.34 -9.78 -1.05
CA SER A 53 14.05 -8.57 -0.64
C SER A 53 13.94 -8.39 0.87
N VAL A 54 14.82 -7.56 1.43
CA VAL A 54 14.77 -7.20 2.85
C VAL A 54 13.45 -6.48 3.14
N LEU A 55 13.00 -5.59 2.24
CA LEU A 55 11.71 -4.90 2.38
C LEU A 55 10.54 -5.90 2.52
N ALA A 56 10.54 -6.95 1.70
CA ALA A 56 9.48 -7.96 1.75
C ALA A 56 9.57 -8.84 3.01
N GLU A 57 10.77 -9.21 3.43
CA GLU A 57 11.01 -9.95 4.68
C GLU A 57 10.57 -9.14 5.90
N SER A 58 10.98 -7.87 5.98
CA SER A 58 10.58 -6.94 7.02
C SER A 58 9.05 -6.78 7.09
N ILE A 59 8.40 -6.56 5.94
CA ILE A 59 6.94 -6.39 5.86
C ILE A 59 6.17 -7.69 6.09
N HIS A 60 6.67 -8.88 5.75
CA HIS A 60 5.89 -10.13 5.82
C HIS A 60 6.30 -11.09 6.94
N GLU A 61 7.51 -11.00 7.46
CA GLU A 61 8.08 -11.97 8.40
C GLU A 61 8.43 -11.30 9.73
N GLU A 62 9.07 -10.13 9.71
CA GLU A 62 9.60 -9.48 10.92
C GLU A 62 8.58 -8.61 11.67
N GLY A 63 7.46 -8.29 11.02
CA GLY A 63 6.33 -7.65 11.69
C GLY A 63 6.27 -6.13 11.54
N PHE A 64 7.02 -5.54 10.60
CA PHE A 64 6.85 -4.15 10.18
C PHE A 64 5.54 -3.99 9.38
N ARG A 65 4.43 -4.05 10.13
CA ARG A 65 3.06 -4.07 9.63
C ARG A 65 2.39 -2.73 9.82
N ALA A 66 1.28 -2.53 9.12
CA ALA A 66 0.50 -1.30 9.11
C ALA A 66 -0.03 -0.87 10.48
N GLY A 67 0.69 0.04 11.15
CA GLY A 67 0.23 0.73 12.36
C GLY A 67 -1.13 1.43 12.12
N GLY A 68 -2.01 1.43 13.11
CA GLY A 68 -3.37 2.00 13.00
C GLY A 68 -4.38 1.21 12.16
N GLY A 69 -3.91 0.40 11.22
CA GLY A 69 -4.74 -0.43 10.35
C GLY A 69 -4.79 -1.91 10.73
N CYS A 70 -5.42 -2.69 9.85
CA CYS A 70 -5.43 -4.14 9.90
C CYS A 70 -4.05 -4.69 9.54
N GLN A 71 -3.40 -5.34 10.50
CA GLN A 71 -2.08 -5.95 10.33
C GLN A 71 -2.03 -6.99 9.20
N ARG A 72 -3.17 -7.61 8.83
CA ARG A 72 -3.26 -8.61 7.77
C ARG A 72 -3.31 -8.02 6.35
N CYS A 73 -3.93 -6.85 6.15
CA CYS A 73 -4.16 -6.27 4.82
C CYS A 73 -3.78 -4.78 4.67
N ALA A 74 -3.15 -4.20 5.68
CA ALA A 74 -2.79 -2.79 5.83
C ALA A 74 -3.95 -1.79 5.93
N LEU A 75 -5.19 -2.19 5.65
CA LEU A 75 -6.28 -1.23 5.54
C LEU A 75 -6.79 -0.71 6.88
N PRO A 76 -7.27 0.54 6.94
CA PRO A 76 -8.00 1.06 8.10
C PRO A 76 -9.16 0.15 8.52
N ARG A 77 -9.55 0.23 9.79
CA ARG A 77 -10.63 -0.60 10.36
C ARG A 77 -11.96 -0.33 9.66
N GLU A 78 -12.19 0.91 9.29
CA GLU A 78 -13.35 1.41 8.55
C GLU A 78 -13.47 0.80 7.16
N VAL A 79 -12.37 0.31 6.59
CA VAL A 79 -12.32 -0.21 5.21
C VAL A 79 -12.18 -1.74 5.20
N CYS A 80 -11.49 -2.32 6.18
CA CYS A 80 -11.26 -3.76 6.25
C CYS A 80 -12.50 -4.51 6.77
N GLN A 81 -13.00 -5.47 6.00
CA GLN A 81 -14.21 -6.24 6.33
C GLN A 81 -14.05 -7.21 7.51
N ALA A 82 -12.82 -7.44 7.97
CA ALA A 82 -12.55 -8.22 9.17
C ALA A 82 -12.70 -7.40 10.46
N TRP A 83 -12.99 -6.09 10.36
CA TRP A 83 -13.34 -5.24 11.48
C TRP A 83 -14.82 -4.93 11.48
N GLU A 84 -15.42 -4.97 12.67
CA GLU A 84 -16.80 -4.56 12.89
C GLU A 84 -16.90 -3.64 14.10
N GLN A 85 -17.87 -2.74 14.10
CA GLN A 85 -18.24 -2.00 15.30
C GLN A 85 -19.29 -2.77 16.07
N ASP A 86 -19.05 -2.98 17.36
CA ASP A 86 -20.07 -3.51 18.25
C ASP A 86 -21.16 -2.46 18.55
N ARG A 87 -22.16 -2.84 19.35
CA ARG A 87 -23.27 -1.95 19.73
C ARG A 87 -22.83 -0.74 20.55
N SER A 88 -21.63 -0.75 21.13
CA SER A 88 -21.06 0.37 21.89
C SER A 88 -20.25 1.32 21.00
N GLY A 89 -20.07 0.99 19.72
CA GLY A 89 -19.21 1.72 18.79
C GLY A 89 -17.73 1.34 18.92
N ALA A 90 -17.39 0.32 19.72
CA ALA A 90 -16.03 -0.17 19.84
C ALA A 90 -15.68 -1.07 18.65
N TRP A 91 -14.49 -0.89 18.10
CA TRP A 91 -13.97 -1.72 17.02
C TRP A 91 -13.52 -3.08 17.53
N CYS A 92 -14.05 -4.13 16.92
CA CYS A 92 -13.72 -5.52 17.20
C CYS A 92 -13.19 -6.18 15.92
N PHE A 93 -12.14 -6.99 16.06
CA PHE A 93 -11.57 -7.74 14.96
C PHE A 93 -12.12 -9.16 14.95
N ASP A 94 -12.78 -9.55 13.87
CA ASP A 94 -13.23 -10.93 13.66
C ASP A 94 -12.06 -11.79 13.17
N LEU A 95 -11.55 -12.63 14.07
CA LEU A 95 -10.46 -13.55 13.77
C LEU A 95 -10.82 -14.59 12.69
N SER A 96 -12.11 -14.91 12.54
CA SER A 96 -12.64 -15.87 11.57
C SER A 96 -12.85 -15.28 10.19
N ALA A 97 -13.00 -13.96 10.09
CA ALA A 97 -13.10 -13.25 8.83
C ALA A 97 -11.75 -13.22 8.09
N SER A 98 -11.82 -13.41 6.77
CA SER A 98 -10.71 -13.12 5.88
C SER A 98 -10.71 -11.63 5.51
N CYS A 99 -9.53 -11.02 5.41
CA CYS A 99 -9.44 -9.69 4.84
C CYS A 99 -9.69 -9.76 3.34
N GLN A 100 -10.59 -8.93 2.84
CA GLN A 100 -11.06 -8.96 1.45
C GLN A 100 -9.94 -8.70 0.42
N TYR A 101 -8.85 -8.06 0.84
CA TYR A 101 -7.68 -7.76 -0.01
C TYR A 101 -6.45 -8.63 0.30
N GLY A 102 -6.52 -9.56 1.27
CA GLY A 102 -5.37 -10.37 1.68
C GLY A 102 -4.12 -9.52 1.93
N SER A 103 -2.97 -9.91 1.37
CA SER A 103 -1.71 -9.16 1.44
C SER A 103 -1.54 -8.13 0.32
N GLN A 104 -2.57 -7.83 -0.48
CA GLN A 104 -2.43 -7.06 -1.72
C GLN A 104 -1.81 -5.67 -1.48
N ALA A 105 -2.12 -4.97 -0.39
CA ALA A 105 -1.54 -3.65 -0.12
C ALA A 105 -0.02 -3.73 0.04
N TYR A 106 0.45 -4.66 0.88
CA TYR A 106 1.86 -4.97 1.08
C TYR A 106 2.57 -5.34 -0.23
N ASP A 107 2.01 -6.31 -0.97
CA ASP A 107 2.54 -6.72 -2.26
C ASP A 107 2.60 -5.55 -3.26
N THR A 108 1.60 -4.64 -3.21
CA THR A 108 1.54 -3.48 -4.10
C THR A 108 2.65 -2.50 -3.77
N ALA A 109 2.89 -2.21 -2.49
CA ALA A 109 3.95 -1.30 -2.05
C ALA A 109 5.34 -1.84 -2.39
N ILE A 110 5.61 -3.12 -2.07
CA ILE A 110 6.85 -3.83 -2.43
C ILE A 110 7.08 -3.77 -3.94
N GLY A 111 6.03 -4.06 -4.73
CA GLY A 111 6.15 -4.08 -6.18
C GLY A 111 6.48 -2.72 -6.79
N PHE A 112 5.95 -1.63 -6.24
CA PHE A 112 6.28 -0.27 -6.69
C PHE A 112 7.70 0.12 -6.32
N PHE A 113 8.06 -0.01 -5.05
CA PHE A 113 9.38 0.39 -4.55
C PHE A 113 10.52 -0.35 -5.27
N LEU A 114 10.35 -1.66 -5.50
CA LEU A 114 11.38 -2.51 -6.12
C LEU A 114 11.27 -2.61 -7.63
N CYS A 115 10.36 -1.88 -8.27
CA CYS A 115 10.35 -1.84 -9.73
C CYS A 115 11.57 -1.06 -10.27
N PRO A 116 12.01 -1.34 -11.52
CA PRO A 116 13.14 -0.62 -12.12
C PRO A 116 12.95 0.89 -12.27
N ASN A 117 11.70 1.38 -12.27
CA ASN A 117 11.43 2.82 -12.37
C ASN A 117 11.79 3.51 -11.05
N PRO A 118 12.79 4.40 -11.02
CA PRO A 118 13.31 4.97 -9.77
C PRO A 118 12.33 5.94 -9.10
N ARG A 119 11.29 6.42 -9.80
CA ARG A 119 10.41 7.47 -9.27
C ARG A 119 9.78 7.13 -7.93
N TYR A 120 9.41 5.87 -7.72
CA TYR A 120 8.74 5.43 -6.48
C TYR A 120 9.73 5.38 -5.30
N ARG A 121 11.01 5.11 -5.58
CA ARG A 121 12.07 5.19 -4.56
C ARG A 121 12.43 6.63 -4.25
N ILE A 122 12.48 7.49 -5.27
CA ILE A 122 12.74 8.91 -5.06
C ILE A 122 11.61 9.54 -4.23
N ASP A 123 10.37 9.30 -4.61
CA ASP A 123 9.18 9.82 -3.93
C ASP A 123 9.12 9.41 -2.45
N ILE A 124 9.38 8.14 -2.12
CA ILE A 124 9.41 7.72 -0.72
C ILE A 124 10.59 8.31 0.05
N MET A 125 11.77 8.43 -0.57
CA MET A 125 12.95 9.01 0.08
C MET A 125 12.72 10.50 0.38
N GLU A 126 12.09 11.24 -0.54
CA GLU A 126 11.71 12.64 -0.34
C GLU A 126 10.71 12.78 0.81
N ASN A 127 9.64 11.97 0.83
CA ASN A 127 8.65 11.97 1.90
C ASN A 127 9.26 11.60 3.26
N MET A 128 10.12 10.57 3.30
CA MET A 128 10.86 10.18 4.51
C MET A 128 11.77 11.29 5.03
N ALA A 129 12.52 11.94 4.14
CA ALA A 129 13.42 13.03 4.51
C ALA A 129 12.65 14.26 5.05
N ASP A 130 11.48 14.59 4.46
CA ASP A 130 10.61 15.65 4.96
C ASP A 130 10.09 15.40 6.38
N GLU A 131 10.03 14.13 6.80
CA GLU A 131 9.68 13.69 8.15
C GLU A 131 10.90 13.44 9.07
N GLY A 132 12.11 13.68 8.58
CA GLY A 132 13.36 13.58 9.35
C GLY A 132 13.98 12.17 9.39
N PHE A 133 13.62 11.29 8.45
CA PHE A 133 14.25 9.99 8.27
C PHE A 133 15.39 10.08 7.25
N ASP A 134 16.64 9.98 7.73
CA ASP A 134 17.85 10.07 6.89
C ASP A 134 18.32 8.70 6.36
N ASP A 135 17.82 7.60 6.92
CA ASP A 135 18.10 6.24 6.45
C ASP A 135 17.02 5.77 5.47
N HIS A 136 17.47 5.26 4.33
CA HIS A 136 16.63 4.87 3.20
C HIS A 136 16.91 3.44 2.75
N ASP A 137 17.52 2.61 3.60
CA ASP A 137 17.57 1.18 3.37
C ASP A 137 16.18 0.53 3.40
N GLU A 138 16.11 -0.71 2.94
CA GLU A 138 14.84 -1.42 2.78
C GLU A 138 14.11 -1.69 4.12
N GLU A 139 14.84 -1.84 5.23
CA GLU A 139 14.25 -2.05 6.56
C GLU A 139 13.67 -0.74 7.10
N SER A 140 14.41 0.35 6.96
CA SER A 140 13.97 1.71 7.33
C SER A 140 12.73 2.12 6.53
N VAL A 141 12.70 1.80 5.24
CA VAL A 141 11.51 1.99 4.39
C VAL A 141 10.33 1.12 4.86
N ALA A 142 10.57 -0.14 5.25
CA ALA A 142 9.53 -1.01 5.78
C ALA A 142 8.92 -0.45 7.08
N LEU A 143 9.78 0.02 7.98
CA LEU A 143 9.39 0.64 9.25
C LEU A 143 8.53 1.88 8.99
N TRP A 144 9.03 2.80 8.16
CA TRP A 144 8.33 4.06 7.86
C TRP A 144 6.97 3.82 7.18
N LEU A 145 6.90 2.92 6.19
CA LEU A 145 5.61 2.55 5.56
C LEU A 145 4.60 1.98 6.57
N GLY A 146 5.09 1.35 7.64
CA GLY A 146 4.28 0.82 8.73
C GLY A 146 3.83 1.86 9.74
N GLU A 147 4.35 3.09 9.74
CA GLU A 147 4.02 4.09 10.75
C GLU A 147 2.55 4.48 10.73
N LYS A 148 2.00 4.69 11.93
CA LYS A 148 0.60 5.05 12.09
C LYS A 148 0.39 6.52 11.72
N ILE A 149 -0.61 6.76 10.89
CA ILE A 149 -1.15 8.09 10.60
C ILE A 149 -2.60 8.22 11.03
N THR A 150 -3.07 9.45 11.07
CA THR A 150 -4.49 9.77 11.25
C THR A 150 -4.93 10.75 10.19
N VAL A 151 -5.88 10.35 9.35
CA VAL A 151 -6.42 11.16 8.24
C VAL A 151 -7.92 11.28 8.45
N ALA A 152 -8.42 12.51 8.58
CA ALA A 152 -9.83 12.78 8.86
C ALA A 152 -10.41 11.98 10.06
N GLY A 153 -9.58 11.74 11.09
CA GLY A 153 -9.98 10.95 12.27
C GLY A 153 -9.96 9.43 12.07
N VAL A 154 -9.57 8.94 10.90
CA VAL A 154 -9.36 7.52 10.59
C VAL A 154 -7.89 7.15 10.78
N GLU A 155 -7.63 6.11 11.58
CA GLU A 155 -6.29 5.57 11.75
C GLU A 155 -5.90 4.68 10.56
N ALA A 156 -4.70 4.91 10.02
CA ALA A 156 -4.14 4.14 8.91
C ALA A 156 -2.61 4.07 9.07
N CYS A 157 -1.91 3.55 8.06
CA CYS A 157 -0.45 3.62 7.98
C CYS A 157 0.03 4.40 6.75
N GLU A 158 1.27 4.89 6.78
CA GLU A 158 1.89 5.64 5.69
C GLU A 158 1.81 4.91 4.34
N MET A 159 1.92 3.58 4.34
CA MET A 159 1.73 2.77 3.13
C MET A 159 0.44 3.08 2.38
N MET A 160 -0.67 3.35 3.05
CA MET A 160 -1.95 3.65 2.38
C MET A 160 -1.92 5.00 1.66
N ARG A 161 -1.24 5.99 2.23
CA ARG A 161 -1.00 7.28 1.60
C ARG A 161 -0.09 7.15 0.38
N GLN A 162 1.00 6.39 0.51
CA GLN A 162 1.91 6.13 -0.60
C GLN A 162 1.23 5.39 -1.74
N LEU A 163 0.45 4.35 -1.43
CA LEU A 163 -0.32 3.60 -2.44
C LEU A 163 -1.29 4.48 -3.20
N ARG A 164 -1.92 5.47 -2.55
CA ARG A 164 -2.76 6.45 -3.21
C ARG A 164 -1.97 7.30 -4.20
N GLY A 165 -0.88 7.92 -3.76
CA GLY A 165 -0.02 8.76 -4.62
C GLY A 165 0.53 8.00 -5.83
N TRP A 166 1.09 6.81 -5.58
CA TRP A 166 1.64 5.96 -6.66
C TRP A 166 0.58 5.47 -7.64
N SER A 167 -0.66 5.25 -7.18
CA SER A 167 -1.78 4.91 -8.07
C SER A 167 -2.15 6.07 -8.98
N GLN A 168 -2.20 7.30 -8.45
CA GLN A 168 -2.45 8.50 -9.22
C GLN A 168 -1.37 8.69 -10.30
N MET A 169 -0.09 8.51 -9.97
CA MET A 169 1.00 8.55 -10.96
C MET A 169 0.77 7.57 -12.13
N VAL A 170 0.32 6.35 -11.84
CA VAL A 170 0.01 5.34 -12.87
C VAL A 170 -1.24 5.72 -13.68
N TRP A 171 -2.26 6.30 -13.06
CA TRP A 171 -3.51 6.68 -13.73
C TRP A 171 -3.35 7.91 -14.62
N GLU A 172 -2.57 8.91 -14.20
CA GLU A 172 -2.25 10.09 -15.01
C GLU A 172 -1.48 9.71 -16.28
N GLU A 173 -0.58 8.74 -16.20
CA GLU A 173 0.12 8.22 -17.38
C GLU A 173 -0.82 7.58 -18.40
N LYS A 174 -1.92 6.96 -17.95
CA LYS A 174 -2.97 6.48 -18.85
C LYS A 174 -3.73 7.61 -19.52
N GLY A 175 -3.96 8.70 -18.80
CA GLY A 175 -4.65 9.89 -19.32
C GLY A 175 -3.83 10.67 -20.35
N ARG A 176 -2.50 10.56 -20.33
CA ARG A 176 -1.58 11.19 -21.30
C ARG A 176 -1.36 10.37 -22.58
N GLY A 177 -1.98 9.20 -22.70
CA GLY A 177 -1.98 8.36 -23.89
C GLY A 177 -3.16 8.65 -24.81
N ILE A 178 -3.23 9.86 -25.38
CA ILE A 178 -4.06 10.21 -26.54
C ILE A 178 -3.21 11.04 -27.50
#